data_AF-A0AAW5NR09-F1
#
_entry.id   AF-A0AAW5NR09-F1
#
_cell.length_a   1.000
_cell.length_b   1.000
_cell.length_c   1.000
_cell.angle_alpha   90.00
_cell.angle_beta   90.00
_cell.angle_gamma   90.00
#
_symmetry.space_group_name_H-M   'P 1'
#
loop_
_entity.id
_entity.type
_entity.pdbx_description
1 polymer ?
#
loop_
_entity_poly.entity_id
_entity_poly.type
_entity_poly.pdbx_seq_one_letter_code
_entity_poly.pdbx_strand_id
1 'polypeptide(L)'
;MKKLVGKVTEEEKNEILSLFERRNGLNELAKILMVEHETLYEKLVRDLGNTGLKFQKWWDIMAAKYQWESHENGNWEINFETCEIYLIYP
;
A
#
# COMPACT_ATOMS: atom_id res chain seq x y z
N MET A 1 -11.85 -2.51 -16.52
CA MET A 1 -13.05 -2.11 -15.74
C MET A 1 -12.67 -1.56 -14.36
N LYS A 2 -13.52 -0.71 -13.75
CA LYS A 2 -13.40 -0.20 -12.37
C LYS A 2 -14.72 -0.39 -11.64
N LYS A 3 -14.71 -1.11 -10.51
CA LYS A 3 -15.92 -1.45 -9.74
C LYS A 3 -15.75 -1.07 -8.27
N LEU A 4 -16.72 -0.35 -7.70
CA LEU A 4 -16.76 -0.11 -6.25
C LEU A 4 -17.09 -1.41 -5.53
N VAL A 5 -16.21 -1.87 -4.65
CA VAL A 5 -16.35 -3.15 -3.91
C VAL A 5 -16.46 -2.97 -2.40
N GLY A 6 -16.20 -1.77 -1.90
CA GLY A 6 -16.35 -1.49 -0.47
C GLY A 6 -16.00 -0.06 -0.10
N LYS A 7 -16.03 0.18 1.21
CA LYS A 7 -15.61 1.42 1.85
C LYS A 7 -15.01 1.08 3.21
N VAL A 8 -13.87 1.68 3.54
CA VAL A 8 -13.23 1.53 4.86
C VAL A 8 -13.57 2.71 5.76
N THR A 9 -13.25 2.62 7.05
CA THR A 9 -13.37 3.78 7.95
C THR A 9 -12.23 4.77 7.70
N GLU A 10 -12.39 5.99 8.24
CA GLU A 10 -11.34 7.01 8.18
C GLU A 10 -10.07 6.54 8.89
N GLU A 11 -10.19 5.85 10.03
CA GLU A 11 -9.07 5.30 10.79
C GLU A 11 -8.30 4.27 9.96
N GLU A 12 -9.01 3.31 9.35
CA GLU A 12 -8.41 2.29 8.50
C GLU A 12 -7.73 2.89 7.27
N LYS A 13 -8.39 3.87 6.63
CA LYS A 13 -7.81 4.63 5.51
C LYS A 13 -6.54 5.37 5.95
N ASN A 14 -6.53 5.96 7.14
CA ASN A 14 -5.37 6.69 7.66
C ASN A 14 -4.19 5.74 7.94
N GLU A 15 -4.45 4.50 8.38
CA GLU A 15 -3.40 3.47 8.53
C GLU A 15 -2.70 3.17 7.20
N ILE A 16 -3.46 2.89 6.14
CA ILE A 16 -2.88 2.58 4.83
C ILE A 16 -2.28 3.82 4.13
N LEU A 17 -2.84 5.01 4.38
CA LEU A 17 -2.27 6.27 3.90
C LEU A 17 -0.87 6.50 4.49
N SER A 18 -0.69 6.29 5.79
CA SER A 18 0.62 6.42 6.43
C SER A 18 1.65 5.45 5.86
N LEU A 19 1.24 4.21 5.56
CA LEU A 19 2.11 3.23 4.91
C LEU A 19 2.44 3.62 3.46
N PHE A 20 1.47 4.16 2.72
CA PHE A 20 1.66 4.68 1.36
C PHE A 20 2.66 5.82 1.32
N GLU A 21 2.48 6.83 2.17
CA GLU A 21 3.38 7.99 2.28
C GLU A 21 4.79 7.56 2.69
N ARG A 22 4.92 6.67 3.69
CA ARG A 22 6.21 6.11 4.10
C ARG A 22 6.90 5.39 2.94
N ARG A 23 6.18 4.55 2.20
CA ARG A 23 6.72 3.83 1.04
C ARG A 23 7.20 4.79 -0.04
N ASN A 24 6.43 5.84 -0.32
CA ASN A 24 6.83 6.88 -1.28
C ASN A 24 8.09 7.62 -0.83
N GLY A 25 8.15 8.03 0.44
CA GLY A 25 9.35 8.68 0.99
C GLY A 25 10.60 7.80 0.89
N LEU A 26 10.49 6.50 1.18
CA LEU A 26 11.60 5.55 1.01
C LEU A 26 11.99 5.37 -0.46
N ASN A 27 11.02 5.32 -1.39
CA ASN A 27 11.30 5.23 -2.82
C ASN A 27 12.00 6.48 -3.36
N GLU A 28 11.60 7.68 -2.93
CA GLU A 28 12.30 8.92 -3.30
C GLU A 28 13.71 8.95 -2.72
N LEU A 29 13.89 8.48 -1.47
CA LEU A 29 15.22 8.36 -0.86
C LEU A 29 16.11 7.37 -1.65
N ALA A 30 15.55 6.27 -2.14
CA ALA A 30 16.28 5.29 -2.94
C ALA A 30 16.86 5.86 -4.24
N LYS A 31 16.21 6.89 -4.83
CA LYS A 31 16.70 7.53 -6.06
C LYS A 31 17.94 8.38 -5.84
N ILE A 32 18.11 8.94 -4.64
CA ILE A 32 19.21 9.85 -4.31
C ILE A 32 20.32 9.16 -3.50
N LEU A 33 20.05 7.97 -2.96
CA LEU A 33 21.02 7.26 -2.14
C LEU A 33 22.03 6.52 -3.03
N MET A 34 23.30 6.89 -2.91
CA MET A 34 24.40 6.20 -3.57
C MET A 34 24.79 4.93 -2.79
N VAL A 35 25.09 3.86 -3.54
CA VAL A 35 25.41 2.51 -3.00
C VAL A 35 26.66 2.53 -2.10
N GLU A 36 27.51 3.56 -2.20
CA GLU A 36 28.71 3.73 -1.37
C GLU A 36 28.42 3.93 0.12
N HIS A 37 27.17 4.22 0.50
CA HIS A 37 26.72 4.23 1.90
C HIS A 37 26.05 2.90 2.29
N GLU A 38 26.82 1.82 2.27
CA GLU A 38 26.35 0.42 2.47
C GLU A 38 25.39 0.28 3.65
N THR A 39 25.74 0.82 4.83
CA THR A 39 24.89 0.73 6.04
C THR A 39 23.55 1.45 5.90
N LEU A 40 23.52 2.58 5.19
CA LEU A 40 22.31 3.35 4.94
C LEU A 40 21.45 2.69 3.85
N TYR A 41 22.09 2.10 2.85
CA TYR A 41 21.43 1.32 1.80
C TYR A 41 20.77 0.06 2.38
N GLU A 42 21.47 -0.70 3.21
CA GLU A 42 20.90 -1.86 3.92
C GLU A 42 19.69 -1.49 4.77
N LYS A 43 19.80 -0.38 5.53
CA LYS A 43 18.68 0.12 6.34
C LYS A 43 17.50 0.50 5.45
N LEU A 44 17.73 1.17 4.33
CA LEU A 44 16.71 1.56 3.37
C LEU A 44 16.00 0.33 2.78
N VAL A 45 16.76 -0.67 2.32
CA VAL A 45 16.21 -1.93 1.77
C VAL A 45 15.36 -2.64 2.82
N ARG A 46 15.85 -2.74 4.06
CA ARG A 46 15.09 -3.34 5.18
C ARG A 46 13.79 -2.58 5.45
N ASP A 47 13.84 -1.25 5.46
CA ASP A 47 12.67 -0.41 5.73
C ASP A 47 11.65 -0.47 4.58
N LEU A 48 12.10 -0.56 3.33
CA LEU A 48 11.25 -0.81 2.16
C LEU A 48 10.54 -2.16 2.28
N GLY A 49 11.28 -3.23 2.58
CA GLY A 49 10.71 -4.57 2.77
C GLY A 49 9.67 -4.61 3.89
N ASN A 50 10.02 -4.06 5.06
CA ASN A 50 9.10 -4.00 6.20
C ASN A 50 7.84 -3.17 5.91
N THR A 51 7.98 -2.04 5.22
CA THR A 51 6.84 -1.19 4.85
C THR A 51 5.96 -1.89 3.81
N GLY A 52 6.56 -2.56 2.82
CA GLY A 52 5.85 -3.35 1.82
C GLY A 52 5.02 -4.49 2.42
N LEU A 53 5.60 -5.25 3.37
CA LEU A 53 4.88 -6.32 4.06
C LEU A 53 3.68 -5.80 4.86
N LYS A 54 3.84 -4.68 5.57
CA LYS A 54 2.73 -4.05 6.31
C LYS A 54 1.64 -3.53 5.37
N PHE A 55 2.04 -2.93 4.24
CA PHE A 55 1.12 -2.43 3.22
C PHE A 55 0.27 -3.55 2.63
N GLN A 56 0.90 -4.66 2.21
CA GLN A 56 0.18 -5.83 1.70
C GLN A 56 -0.74 -6.44 2.75
N LYS A 57 -0.24 -6.61 3.98
CA LYS A 57 -1.01 -7.19 5.09
C LYS A 57 -2.28 -6.39 5.40
N TRP A 58 -2.24 -5.07 5.29
CA TRP A 58 -3.43 -4.24 5.46
C TRP A 58 -4.49 -4.56 4.40
N TRP A 59 -4.10 -4.68 3.12
CA TRP A 59 -5.02 -5.08 2.04
C TRP A 59 -5.63 -6.45 2.30
N ASP A 60 -4.81 -7.43 2.68
CA ASP A 60 -5.28 -8.80 2.95
C ASP A 60 -6.29 -8.82 4.11
N ILE A 61 -6.00 -8.09 5.20
CA ILE A 61 -6.88 -8.00 6.37
C ILE A 61 -8.20 -7.33 5.99
N MET A 62 -8.17 -6.19 5.29
CA MET A 62 -9.40 -5.44 4.99
C MET A 62 -10.24 -6.15 3.93
N ALA A 63 -9.63 -6.74 2.91
CA ALA A 63 -10.34 -7.57 1.93
C ALA A 63 -11.03 -8.75 2.61
N ALA A 64 -10.37 -9.42 3.56
CA ALA A 64 -10.99 -10.49 4.34
C ALA A 64 -12.07 -9.97 5.30
N LYS A 65 -11.85 -8.84 5.98
CA LYS A 65 -12.82 -8.26 6.93
C LYS A 65 -14.12 -7.86 6.24
N TYR A 66 -14.02 -7.21 5.09
CA TYR A 66 -15.17 -6.68 4.34
C TYR A 66 -15.63 -7.58 3.20
N GLN A 67 -14.97 -8.73 3.01
CA GLN A 67 -15.28 -9.71 1.96
C GLN A 67 -15.31 -9.06 0.57
N TRP A 68 -14.29 -8.26 0.25
CA TRP A 68 -14.21 -7.60 -1.05
C TRP A 68 -14.09 -8.63 -2.18
N GLU A 69 -14.82 -8.38 -3.26
CA GLU A 69 -14.66 -9.11 -4.50
C GLU A 69 -13.21 -8.99 -5.01
N SER A 70 -12.67 -10.09 -5.50
CA SER A 70 -11.34 -10.18 -6.10
C SER A 70 -11.44 -10.72 -7.53
N HIS A 71 -10.38 -10.51 -8.29
CA HIS A 71 -10.24 -11.01 -9.65
C HIS A 71 -8.79 -11.46 -9.86
N GLU A 72 -8.57 -12.59 -10.56
CA GLU A 72 -7.24 -13.22 -10.73
C GLU A 72 -6.20 -12.23 -11.31
N ASN A 73 -6.62 -11.40 -12.26
CA ASN A 73 -5.79 -10.34 -12.86
C ASN A 73 -6.22 -8.93 -12.42
N GLY A 74 -6.75 -8.81 -11.21
CA GLY A 74 -7.21 -7.54 -10.66
C GLY A 74 -6.39 -7.06 -9.48
N ASN A 75 -6.56 -5.78 -9.15
CA ASN A 75 -6.00 -5.16 -7.95
C ASN A 75 -7.04 -4.27 -7.27
N TRP A 76 -6.90 -4.09 -5.97
CA TRP A 76 -7.67 -3.09 -5.26
C TRP A 76 -6.98 -1.73 -5.30
N GLU A 77 -7.79 -0.68 -5.30
CA GLU A 77 -7.39 0.71 -5.17
C GLU A 77 -8.25 1.38 -4.11
N ILE A 78 -7.67 2.32 -3.38
CA ILE A 78 -8.40 3.15 -2.42
C ILE A 78 -8.47 4.58 -2.94
N ASN A 79 -9.65 5.20 -2.83
CA ASN A 79 -9.78 6.64 -2.89
C ASN A 79 -9.61 7.21 -1.47
N PHE A 80 -8.51 7.92 -1.24
CA PHE A 80 -8.17 8.47 0.07
C PHE A 80 -9.07 9.63 0.53
N GLU A 81 -9.81 10.26 -0.39
CA GLU A 81 -10.78 11.33 -0.08
C GLU A 81 -12.13 10.77 0.34
N THR A 82 -12.57 9.66 -0.28
CA THR A 82 -13.92 9.11 -0.08
C THR A 82 -13.94 7.83 0.77
N CYS A 83 -12.76 7.28 1.09
CA CYS A 83 -12.55 5.97 1.72
C CYS A 83 -13.08 4.78 0.91
N GLU A 84 -13.41 4.98 -0.35
CA GLU A 84 -13.95 3.95 -1.23
C GLU A 84 -12.87 3.01 -1.75
N ILE A 85 -13.20 1.73 -1.86
CA ILE A 85 -12.34 0.68 -2.37
C ILE A 85 -12.86 0.19 -3.69
N TYR A 86 -11.99 0.19 -4.70
CA TYR A 86 -12.30 -0.19 -6.05
C TYR A 86 -11.52 -1.44 -6.45
N LEU A 87 -12.18 -2.38 -7.13
CA LEU A 87 -11.53 -3.45 -7.86
C LEU A 87 -11.30 -2.98 -9.30
N ILE A 88 -10.04 -3.01 -9.73
CA ILE A 88 -9.61 -2.73 -11.10
C ILE A 88 -9.17 -4.05 -11.72
N TYR A 89 -9.63 -4.33 -12.92
CA TYR A 89 -9.30 -5.53 -13.70
C TYR A 89 -9.48 -5.23 -15.19
N PRO A 90 -8.91 -6.00 -16.13
CA PRO A 90 -9.10 -5.78 -17.57
C PRO A 90 -10.58 -5.64 -17.96
#